data_AF-A0A938CV36-F1
#
_entry.id   AF-A0A938CV36-F1
#
_cell.length_a   1.000
_cell.length_b   1.000
_cell.length_c   1.000
_cell.angle_alpha   90.00
_cell.angle_beta   90.00
_cell.angle_gamma   90.00
#
_symmetry.space_group_name_H-M   'P 1'
#
loop_
_entity.id
_entity.type
_entity.pdbx_description
1 polymer ?
#
loop_
_entity_poly.entity_id
_entity_poly.type
_entity_poly.pdbx_seq_one_letter_code
_entity_poly.pdbx_strand_id
1 'polypeptide(L)'
;MWEILIAAYNSISWNATAGIVFGASISALVSYLLQRNQFREVRRQRDADRIEERKAVALNVLTKMMRIASTLEILQLSIEGAFRRAERDGLKGPPWTFVIPIANLPGKVHFEPNELTEVMRLDFQLFNDLGPFDDVHNVLLDTFAMYRTDRNALTENMSAEMKGNLGTTSFTAEEMKRLAPKMAALDTLVVGMIERTTKDSAEAWQILTRLQVALNKQFNLKLQLERKEPVHQT
;
A
#
# COMPACT_ATOMS: atom_id res chain seq x y z
N MET A 1 -34.23 -71.03 21.16
CA MET A 1 -33.61 -69.71 20.90
C MET A 1 -33.48 -68.88 22.19
N TRP A 2 -34.46 -68.92 23.09
CA TRP A 2 -34.40 -68.27 24.41
C TRP A 2 -33.37 -68.88 25.37
N GLU A 3 -33.21 -70.22 25.38
CA GLU A 3 -32.24 -70.89 26.27
C GLU A 3 -30.76 -70.70 25.88
N ILE A 4 -30.48 -70.40 24.60
CA ILE A 4 -29.11 -70.14 24.11
C ILE A 4 -28.62 -68.76 24.58
N LEU A 5 -29.55 -67.80 24.74
CA LEU A 5 -29.22 -66.46 25.25
C LEU A 5 -29.00 -66.45 26.78
N ILE A 6 -29.67 -67.33 27.53
CA ILE A 6 -29.49 -67.45 28.99
C ILE A 6 -28.19 -68.20 29.33
N ALA A 7 -27.84 -69.23 28.56
CA ALA A 7 -26.57 -69.93 28.73
C ALA A 7 -25.36 -69.03 28.42
N ALA A 8 -25.46 -68.19 27.39
CA ALA A 8 -24.42 -67.20 27.06
C ALA A 8 -24.27 -66.13 28.16
N TYR A 9 -25.36 -65.70 28.80
CA TYR A 9 -25.32 -64.74 29.92
C TYR A 9 -24.66 -65.33 31.17
N ASN A 10 -24.95 -66.60 31.50
CA ASN A 10 -24.40 -67.27 32.68
C ASN A 10 -22.96 -67.82 32.47
N SER A 11 -22.50 -67.97 31.22
CA SER A 11 -21.11 -68.40 30.92
C SER A 11 -20.11 -67.24 30.85
N ILE A 12 -20.57 -66.00 30.92
CA ILE A 12 -19.67 -64.86 31.03
C ILE A 12 -19.21 -64.82 32.49
N SER A 13 -18.09 -65.49 32.77
CA SER A 13 -17.39 -65.37 34.04
C SER A 13 -17.18 -63.88 34.33
N TRP A 14 -17.44 -63.46 35.57
CA TRP A 14 -17.21 -62.08 36.03
C TRP A 14 -15.81 -61.54 35.64
N ASN A 15 -14.83 -62.44 35.58
CA ASN A 15 -13.46 -62.16 35.13
C ASN A 15 -13.36 -61.76 33.65
N ALA A 16 -14.20 -62.32 32.77
CA ALA A 16 -14.28 -61.95 31.36
C ALA A 16 -14.95 -60.58 31.17
N THR A 17 -16.02 -60.27 31.91
CA THR A 17 -16.66 -58.94 31.90
C THR A 17 -15.72 -57.87 32.48
N ALA A 18 -15.02 -58.18 33.57
CA ALA A 18 -14.05 -57.28 34.19
C ALA A 18 -12.89 -56.93 33.25
N GLY A 19 -12.38 -57.91 32.50
CA GLY A 19 -11.33 -57.69 31.50
C GLY A 19 -11.76 -56.78 30.34
N ILE A 20 -13.00 -56.91 29.86
CA ILE A 20 -13.56 -56.06 28.79
C ILE A 20 -13.76 -54.62 29.27
N VAL A 21 -14.29 -54.44 30.49
CA VAL A 21 -14.49 -53.10 31.07
C VAL A 21 -13.16 -52.41 31.39
N PHE A 22 -12.16 -53.14 31.90
CA PHE A 22 -10.81 -52.61 32.12
C PHE A 22 -10.07 -52.29 30.80
N GLY A 23 -10.17 -53.16 29.80
CA GLY A 23 -9.58 -52.93 28.48
C GLY A 23 -10.20 -51.71 27.77
N ALA A 24 -11.53 -51.56 27.86
CA ALA A 24 -12.25 -50.41 27.30
C ALA A 24 -11.90 -49.09 28.00
N SER A 25 -11.76 -49.10 29.33
CA SER A 25 -11.40 -47.90 30.10
C SER A 25 -9.94 -47.47 29.91
N ILE A 26 -9.01 -48.41 29.79
CA ILE A 26 -7.61 -48.10 29.41
C ILE A 26 -7.54 -47.56 27.98
N SER A 27 -8.25 -48.17 27.04
CA SER A 27 -8.30 -47.72 25.65
C SER A 27 -8.94 -46.33 25.51
N ALA A 28 -10.00 -46.05 26.28
CA ALA A 28 -10.62 -44.74 26.35
C ALA A 28 -9.68 -43.69 26.97
N LEU A 29 -8.93 -44.04 28.02
CA LEU A 29 -7.97 -43.15 28.65
C LEU A 29 -6.80 -42.80 27.72
N VAL A 30 -6.24 -43.79 27.01
CA VAL A 30 -5.17 -43.56 26.02
C VAL A 30 -5.68 -42.72 24.86
N SER A 31 -6.88 -43.01 24.35
CA SER A 31 -7.52 -42.23 23.28
C SER A 31 -7.77 -40.78 23.71
N TYR A 32 -8.21 -40.56 24.94
CA TYR A 32 -8.42 -39.22 25.51
C TYR A 32 -7.10 -38.43 25.64
N LEU A 33 -6.01 -39.08 26.09
CA LEU A 33 -4.70 -38.43 26.18
C LEU A 33 -4.11 -38.09 24.81
N LEU A 34 -4.26 -38.97 23.82
CA LEU A 34 -3.86 -38.71 22.43
C LEU A 34 -4.66 -37.55 21.83
N GLN A 35 -5.99 -37.56 21.96
CA GLN A 35 -6.83 -36.47 21.48
C GLN A 35 -6.49 -35.14 22.17
N ARG A 36 -6.25 -35.13 23.49
CA ARG A 36 -5.84 -33.92 24.22
C ARG A 36 -4.54 -33.33 23.68
N ASN A 37 -3.56 -34.17 23.34
CA ASN A 37 -2.30 -33.73 22.75
C ASN A 37 -2.50 -33.23 21.30
N GLN A 38 -3.30 -33.93 20.50
CA GLN A 38 -3.67 -33.48 19.15
C GLN A 38 -4.39 -32.13 19.17
N PHE A 39 -5.33 -31.89 20.10
CA PHE A 39 -5.99 -30.60 20.22
C PHE A 39 -5.03 -29.47 20.61
N ARG A 40 -4.02 -29.74 21.44
CA ARG A 40 -2.98 -28.74 21.77
C ARG A 40 -2.13 -28.41 20.55
N GLU A 41 -1.74 -29.43 19.79
CA GLU A 41 -0.91 -29.23 18.60
C GLU A 41 -1.68 -28.52 17.48
N VAL A 42 -2.93 -28.92 17.25
CA VAL A 42 -3.83 -28.24 16.29
C VAL A 42 -4.08 -26.78 16.70
N ARG A 43 -4.21 -26.48 18.00
CA ARG A 43 -4.31 -25.09 18.47
C ARG A 43 -3.05 -24.30 18.18
N ARG A 44 -1.88 -24.86 18.48
CA ARG A 44 -0.57 -24.22 18.20
C ARG A 44 -0.37 -23.97 16.71
N GLN A 45 -0.70 -24.95 15.87
CA GLN A 45 -0.65 -24.80 14.42
C GLN A 45 -1.58 -23.68 13.95
N ARG A 46 -2.85 -23.68 14.38
CA ARG A 46 -3.80 -22.61 14.02
C ARG A 46 -3.35 -21.22 14.49
N ASP A 47 -2.73 -21.13 15.65
CA ASP A 47 -2.22 -19.85 16.16
C ASP A 47 -0.99 -19.39 15.36
N ALA A 48 -0.11 -20.32 14.96
CA ALA A 48 1.01 -20.02 14.06
C ALA A 48 0.51 -19.57 12.68
N ASP A 49 -0.43 -20.30 12.08
CA ASP A 49 -1.03 -19.97 10.78
C ASP A 49 -1.63 -18.56 10.79
N ARG A 50 -2.38 -18.21 11.85
CA ARG A 50 -2.95 -16.86 12.02
C ARG A 50 -1.88 -15.77 12.09
N ILE A 51 -0.73 -16.03 12.72
CA ILE A 51 0.36 -15.06 12.79
C ILE A 51 0.99 -14.89 11.40
N GLU A 52 1.19 -15.97 10.65
CA GLU A 52 1.71 -15.91 9.29
C GLU A 52 0.78 -15.17 8.34
N GLU A 53 -0.53 -15.44 8.40
CA GLU A 53 -1.55 -14.72 7.63
C GLU A 53 -1.52 -13.21 7.93
N ARG A 54 -1.51 -12.83 9.21
CA ARG A 54 -1.44 -11.43 9.62
C ARG A 54 -0.15 -10.76 9.17
N LYS A 55 0.98 -11.47 9.26
CA LYS A 55 2.27 -11.00 8.77
C LYS A 55 2.24 -10.76 7.26
N ALA A 56 1.63 -11.65 6.49
CA ALA A 56 1.48 -11.48 5.04
C ALA A 56 0.64 -10.24 4.69
N VAL A 57 -0.49 -10.04 5.37
CA VAL A 57 -1.33 -8.84 5.20
C VAL A 57 -0.54 -7.57 5.53
N ALA A 58 0.16 -7.55 6.67
CA ALA A 58 0.99 -6.44 7.09
C ALA A 58 2.12 -6.09 6.09
N LEU A 59 2.78 -7.09 5.50
CA LEU A 59 3.79 -6.89 4.47
C LEU A 59 3.20 -6.35 3.16
N ASN A 60 1.94 -6.68 2.85
CA ASN A 60 1.24 -6.08 1.72
C ASN A 60 1.04 -4.57 1.93
N VAL A 61 0.63 -4.17 3.14
CA VAL A 61 0.51 -2.74 3.51
C VAL A 61 1.85 -2.03 3.34
N LEU A 62 2.93 -2.62 3.87
CA LEU A 62 4.27 -2.05 3.74
C LEU A 62 4.66 -1.84 2.27
N THR A 63 4.36 -2.82 1.41
CA THR A 63 4.67 -2.75 -0.03
C THR A 63 3.86 -1.67 -0.74
N LYS A 64 2.57 -1.54 -0.43
CA LYS A 64 1.72 -0.47 -0.94
C LYS A 64 2.22 0.91 -0.48
N MET A 65 2.62 1.06 0.78
CA MET A 65 3.19 2.31 1.29
C MET A 65 4.54 2.65 0.66
N MET A 66 5.41 1.65 0.42
CA MET A 66 6.67 1.86 -0.33
C MET A 66 6.39 2.40 -1.73
N ARG A 67 5.38 1.83 -2.42
CA ARG A 67 4.97 2.29 -3.74
C ARG A 67 4.42 3.71 -3.72
N ILE A 68 3.58 4.05 -2.74
CA ILE A 68 3.05 5.42 -2.56
C ILE A 68 4.21 6.39 -2.33
N ALA A 69 5.06 6.13 -1.35
CA ALA A 69 6.16 7.03 -1.00
C ALA A 69 7.14 7.24 -2.17
N SER A 70 7.51 6.16 -2.87
CA SER A 70 8.36 6.22 -4.06
C SER A 70 7.69 7.01 -5.19
N THR A 71 6.39 6.83 -5.42
CA THR A 71 5.65 7.57 -6.45
C THR A 71 5.65 9.07 -6.14
N LEU A 72 5.31 9.46 -4.91
CA LEU A 72 5.29 10.86 -4.50
C LEU A 72 6.66 11.53 -4.62
N GLU A 73 7.73 10.81 -4.25
CA GLU A 73 9.10 11.30 -4.42
C GLU A 73 9.48 11.49 -5.89
N ILE A 74 9.14 10.55 -6.78
CA ILE A 74 9.38 10.69 -8.23
C ILE A 74 8.62 11.90 -8.79
N LEU A 75 7.37 12.10 -8.37
CA LEU A 75 6.57 13.25 -8.79
C LEU A 75 7.20 14.58 -8.34
N GLN A 76 7.65 14.65 -7.08
CA GLN A 76 8.36 15.81 -6.55
C GLN A 76 9.63 16.10 -7.36
N LEU A 77 10.49 15.09 -7.55
CA LEU A 77 11.74 15.23 -8.29
C LEU A 77 11.52 15.64 -9.75
N SER A 78 10.43 15.18 -10.37
CA SER A 78 10.06 15.58 -11.72
C SER A 78 9.77 17.08 -11.79
N ILE A 79 9.04 17.63 -10.82
CA ILE A 79 8.74 19.06 -10.76
C ILE A 79 10.01 19.85 -10.45
N GLU A 80 10.74 19.51 -9.39
CA GLU A 80 12.00 20.18 -9.03
C GLU A 80 13.01 20.14 -10.19
N GLY A 81 13.08 19.01 -10.89
CA GLY A 81 13.89 18.86 -12.09
C GLY A 81 13.48 19.82 -13.21
N ALA A 82 12.18 20.07 -13.39
CA ALA A 82 11.70 21.06 -14.36
C ALA A 82 12.14 22.49 -13.99
N PHE A 83 12.02 22.89 -12.73
CA PHE A 83 12.48 24.20 -12.26
C PHE A 83 14.01 24.35 -12.37
N ARG A 84 14.79 23.34 -11.95
CA ARG A 84 16.25 23.36 -12.11
C ARG A 84 16.68 23.48 -13.57
N ARG A 85 16.01 22.78 -14.49
CA ARG A 85 16.26 22.91 -15.93
C ARG A 85 15.91 24.31 -16.43
N ALA A 86 14.77 24.87 -16.02
CA ALA A 86 14.37 26.22 -16.40
C ALA A 86 15.38 27.27 -15.94
N GLU A 87 15.88 27.16 -14.70
CA GLU A 87 16.93 28.04 -14.17
C GLU A 87 18.24 27.93 -14.95
N ARG A 88 18.72 26.69 -15.18
CA ARG A 88 19.95 26.43 -15.95
C ARG A 88 19.85 26.96 -17.38
N ASP A 89 18.71 26.79 -18.02
CA ASP A 89 18.48 27.17 -19.42
C ASP A 89 18.05 28.65 -19.55
N GLY A 90 17.98 29.39 -18.42
CA GLY A 90 17.60 30.80 -18.39
C GLY A 90 16.15 31.08 -18.80
N LEU A 91 15.29 30.07 -18.74
CA LEU A 91 13.88 30.18 -19.09
C LEU A 91 13.14 31.01 -18.04
N LYS A 92 12.58 32.14 -18.48
CA LYS A 92 11.75 33.01 -17.65
C LYS A 92 10.30 32.87 -18.10
N GLY A 93 9.39 32.72 -17.15
CA GLY A 93 7.97 32.65 -17.45
C GLY A 93 7.16 31.98 -16.36
N PRO A 94 5.85 31.85 -16.59
CA PRO A 94 4.95 31.13 -15.70
C PRO A 94 5.31 29.62 -15.65
N PRO A 95 5.21 28.96 -14.48
CA PRO A 95 5.56 27.54 -14.31
C PRO A 95 4.99 26.57 -15.34
N TRP A 96 3.77 26.79 -15.83
CA TRP A 96 3.16 25.88 -16.80
C TRP A 96 3.94 25.74 -18.11
N THR A 97 4.79 26.72 -18.44
CA THR A 97 5.55 26.77 -19.70
C THR A 97 6.72 25.78 -19.72
N PHE A 98 7.36 25.53 -18.58
CA PHE A 98 8.54 24.66 -18.47
C PHE A 98 8.30 23.39 -17.65
N VAL A 99 7.20 23.28 -16.91
CA VAL A 99 6.77 22.00 -16.32
C VAL A 99 6.22 21.10 -17.43
N ILE A 100 6.77 19.89 -17.52
CA ILE A 100 6.42 18.91 -18.57
C ILE A 100 5.44 17.90 -17.97
N PRO A 101 4.32 17.61 -18.65
CA PRO A 101 3.40 16.56 -18.22
C PRO A 101 4.07 15.18 -18.20
N ILE A 102 3.75 14.38 -17.18
CA ILE A 102 4.22 13.01 -17.07
C ILE A 102 3.36 12.13 -17.99
N ALA A 103 4.00 11.46 -18.95
CA ALA A 103 3.29 10.64 -19.94
C ALA A 103 2.63 9.42 -19.31
N ASN A 104 3.34 8.70 -18.43
CA ASN A 104 2.85 7.49 -17.78
C ASN A 104 2.84 7.67 -16.27
N LEU A 105 1.67 7.99 -15.72
CA LEU A 105 1.47 8.02 -14.28
C LEU A 105 1.37 6.59 -13.71
N PRO A 106 1.92 6.32 -12.52
CA PRO A 106 1.71 5.04 -11.86
C PRO A 106 0.22 4.77 -11.61
N GLY A 107 -0.14 3.48 -11.52
CA GLY A 107 -1.51 3.11 -11.19
C GLY A 107 -1.87 3.47 -9.75
N LYS A 108 -3.15 3.74 -9.51
CA LYS A 108 -3.74 4.00 -8.19
C LYS A 108 -3.46 2.85 -7.22
N VAL A 109 -3.38 3.19 -5.94
CA VAL A 109 -3.20 2.25 -4.84
C VAL A 109 -4.40 2.37 -3.93
N HIS A 110 -4.91 1.26 -3.42
CA HIS A 110 -6.02 1.23 -2.46
C HIS A 110 -5.69 0.27 -1.33
N PHE A 111 -5.99 0.66 -0.09
CA PHE A 111 -5.93 -0.24 1.05
C PHE A 111 -7.22 -1.04 1.16
N GLU A 112 -7.07 -2.33 1.44
CA GLU A 112 -8.20 -3.21 1.71
C GLU A 112 -8.65 -3.08 3.17
N PRO A 113 -9.93 -3.36 3.51
CA PRO A 113 -10.41 -3.26 4.88
C PRO A 113 -9.64 -4.13 5.90
N ASN A 114 -9.19 -5.31 5.48
CA ASN A 114 -8.39 -6.21 6.32
C ASN A 114 -6.97 -5.67 6.58
N GLU A 115 -6.38 -4.99 5.60
CA GLU A 115 -5.09 -4.30 5.71
C GLU A 115 -5.17 -3.18 6.73
N LEU A 116 -6.16 -2.30 6.59
CA LEU A 116 -6.40 -1.20 7.53
C LEU A 116 -6.69 -1.70 8.95
N THR A 117 -7.46 -2.78 9.07
CA THR A 117 -7.72 -3.42 10.38
C THR A 117 -6.44 -3.96 11.00
N GLU A 118 -5.51 -4.51 10.22
CA GLU A 118 -4.23 -4.98 10.74
C GLU A 118 -3.34 -3.80 11.19
N VAL A 119 -3.31 -2.69 10.43
CA VAL A 119 -2.61 -1.46 10.88
C VAL A 119 -3.20 -0.94 12.19
N MET A 120 -4.52 -0.90 12.30
CA MET A 120 -5.22 -0.47 13.53
C MET A 120 -4.85 -1.33 14.74
N ARG A 121 -4.61 -2.64 14.54
CA ARG A 121 -4.15 -3.55 15.61
C ARG A 121 -2.69 -3.32 16.00
N LEU A 122 -1.86 -2.82 15.10
CA LEU A 122 -0.46 -2.50 15.35
C LEU A 122 -0.33 -1.20 16.16
N ASP A 123 -0.97 -0.14 15.66
CA ASP A 123 -0.93 1.19 16.25
C ASP A 123 -2.11 2.03 15.71
N PHE A 124 -2.97 2.50 16.61
CA PHE A 124 -4.14 3.30 16.26
C PHE A 124 -3.77 4.67 15.69
N GLN A 125 -2.67 5.29 16.13
CA GLN A 125 -2.21 6.56 15.57
C GLN A 125 -1.69 6.35 14.15
N LEU A 126 -0.90 5.29 13.92
CA LEU A 126 -0.44 4.93 12.59
C LEU A 126 -1.60 4.66 11.64
N PHE A 127 -2.68 4.03 12.12
CA PHE A 127 -3.90 3.84 11.32
C PHE A 127 -4.54 5.17 10.91
N ASN A 128 -4.65 6.15 11.81
CA ASN A 128 -5.23 7.45 11.47
C ASN A 128 -4.40 8.20 10.43
N ASP A 129 -3.07 8.07 10.49
CA ASP A 129 -2.16 8.74 9.55
C ASP A 129 -2.13 8.01 8.18
N LEU A 130 -2.08 6.67 8.19
CA LEU A 130 -2.00 5.84 6.98
C LEU A 130 -3.35 5.68 6.27
N GLY A 131 -4.44 5.60 7.03
CA GLY A 131 -5.78 5.31 6.54
C GLY A 131 -6.24 6.17 5.35
N PRO A 132 -6.09 7.50 5.37
CA PRO A 132 -6.47 8.36 4.24
C PRO A 132 -5.41 8.48 3.15
N PHE A 133 -4.26 7.82 3.31
CA PHE A 133 -3.06 8.16 2.55
C PHE A 133 -3.06 7.60 1.12
N ASP A 134 -3.85 6.54 0.87
CA ASP A 134 -4.10 6.06 -0.49
C ASP A 134 -4.95 7.06 -1.29
N ASP A 135 -5.97 7.65 -0.69
CA ASP A 135 -6.77 8.72 -1.28
C ASP A 135 -5.92 9.97 -1.56
N VAL A 136 -5.08 10.39 -0.60
CA VAL A 136 -4.11 11.48 -0.78
C VAL A 136 -3.23 11.25 -2.01
N HIS A 137 -2.66 10.06 -2.13
CA HIS A 137 -1.85 9.68 -3.28
C HIS A 137 -2.65 9.70 -4.59
N ASN A 138 -3.85 9.12 -4.59
CA ASN A 138 -4.68 8.99 -5.79
C ASN A 138 -5.20 10.35 -6.29
N VAL A 139 -5.57 11.26 -5.39
CA VAL A 139 -5.97 12.65 -5.73
C VAL A 139 -4.80 13.40 -6.35
N LEU A 140 -3.58 13.21 -5.86
CA LEU A 140 -2.42 13.83 -6.47
C LEU A 140 -2.17 13.30 -7.88
N LEU A 141 -2.27 11.99 -8.11
CA LEU A 141 -2.18 11.41 -9.45
C LEU A 141 -3.25 11.99 -10.40
N ASP A 142 -4.49 12.13 -9.93
CA ASP A 142 -5.56 12.74 -10.72
C ASP A 142 -5.26 14.22 -11.05
N THR A 143 -4.62 14.96 -10.13
CA THR A 143 -4.17 16.35 -10.35
C THR A 143 -3.13 16.42 -11.48
N PHE A 144 -2.14 15.53 -11.48
CA PHE A 144 -1.17 15.46 -12.57
C PHE A 144 -1.80 15.06 -13.90
N ALA A 145 -2.78 14.15 -13.89
CA ALA A 145 -3.52 13.75 -15.09
C ALA A 145 -4.37 14.89 -15.66
N MET A 146 -5.00 15.69 -14.78
CA MET A 146 -5.75 16.88 -15.14
C MET A 146 -4.83 17.94 -15.75
N TYR A 147 -3.68 18.23 -15.11
CA TYR A 147 -2.68 19.15 -15.67
C TYR A 147 -2.23 18.74 -17.07
N ARG A 148 -1.95 17.45 -17.30
CA ARG A 148 -1.61 16.93 -18.63
C ARG A 148 -2.72 17.21 -19.65
N THR A 149 -3.96 16.91 -19.28
CA THR A 149 -5.12 17.05 -20.17
C THR A 149 -5.36 18.50 -20.53
N ASP A 150 -5.38 19.39 -19.53
CA ASP A 150 -5.63 20.82 -19.72
C ASP A 150 -4.50 21.49 -20.49
N ARG A 151 -3.24 21.12 -20.21
CA ARG A 151 -2.08 21.64 -20.94
C ARG A 151 -2.12 21.20 -22.40
N ASN A 152 -2.40 19.92 -22.67
CA ASN A 152 -2.51 19.42 -24.04
C ASN A 152 -3.61 20.16 -24.81
N ALA A 153 -4.80 20.29 -24.23
CA ALA A 153 -5.92 21.01 -24.82
C ALA A 153 -5.60 22.50 -25.07
N LEU A 154 -4.80 23.12 -24.19
CA LEU A 154 -4.32 24.48 -24.40
C LEU A 154 -3.33 24.55 -25.57
N THR A 155 -2.35 23.64 -25.62
CA THR A 155 -1.28 23.65 -26.62
C THR A 155 -1.71 23.20 -28.01
N GLU A 156 -2.73 22.34 -28.13
CA GLU A 156 -3.30 21.91 -29.42
C GLU A 156 -3.84 23.09 -30.26
N ASN A 157 -4.23 24.17 -29.59
CA ASN A 157 -4.76 25.37 -30.22
C ASN A 157 -3.68 26.45 -30.49
N MET A 158 -2.41 26.14 -30.20
CA MET A 158 -1.30 27.09 -30.35
C MET A 158 -0.44 26.69 -31.56
N SER A 159 -0.11 27.67 -32.39
CA SER A 159 0.95 27.50 -33.40
C SER A 159 2.29 27.85 -32.76
N ALA A 160 3.30 27.00 -32.92
CA ALA A 160 4.61 27.20 -32.32
C ALA A 160 5.71 27.05 -33.37
N GLU A 161 6.65 28.00 -33.38
CA GLU A 161 7.92 27.85 -34.07
C GLU A 161 8.88 27.09 -33.16
N MET A 162 9.39 25.97 -33.66
CA MET A 162 10.28 25.09 -32.90
C MET A 162 11.74 25.40 -33.21
N LYS A 163 12.54 25.64 -32.16
CA LYS A 163 14.00 25.70 -32.22
C LYS A 163 14.58 24.65 -31.27
N GLY A 164 14.83 23.45 -31.80
CA GLY A 164 15.19 22.29 -30.99
C GLY A 164 14.01 21.88 -30.09
N ASN A 165 14.25 21.82 -28.78
CA ASN A 165 13.23 21.48 -27.78
C ASN A 165 12.44 22.69 -27.26
N LEU A 166 12.74 23.90 -27.74
CA LEU A 166 12.05 25.12 -27.34
C LEU A 166 11.03 25.51 -28.42
N GLY A 167 9.76 25.55 -28.04
CA GLY A 167 8.68 26.09 -28.87
C GLY A 167 8.37 27.52 -28.47
N THR A 168 8.33 28.43 -29.44
CA THR A 168 7.90 29.82 -29.22
C THR A 168 6.58 30.06 -29.94
N THR A 169 5.59 30.60 -29.23
CA THR A 169 4.30 31.02 -29.78
C THR A 169 4.14 32.51 -29.57
N SER A 170 3.60 33.21 -30.55
CA SER A 170 3.26 34.63 -30.46
C SER A 170 1.75 34.77 -30.47
N PHE A 171 1.19 35.60 -29.58
CA PHE A 171 -0.25 35.82 -29.50
C PHE A 171 -0.60 37.25 -29.87
N THR A 172 -1.72 37.42 -30.56
CA THR A 172 -2.40 38.72 -30.63
C THR A 172 -3.00 39.09 -29.26
N ALA A 173 -3.31 40.36 -29.05
CA ALA A 173 -3.90 40.83 -27.78
C ALA A 173 -5.25 40.13 -27.47
N GLU A 174 -6.06 39.87 -28.49
CA GLU A 174 -7.36 39.18 -28.33
C GLU A 174 -7.20 37.70 -27.98
N GLU A 175 -6.24 37.01 -28.61
CA GLU A 175 -5.92 35.62 -28.26
C GLU A 175 -5.39 35.51 -26.83
N MET A 176 -4.53 36.44 -26.43
CA MET A 176 -3.99 36.49 -25.07
C MET A 176 -5.12 36.69 -24.06
N LYS A 177 -6.06 37.60 -24.31
CA LYS A 177 -7.23 37.82 -23.43
C LYS A 177 -8.11 36.57 -23.29
N ARG A 178 -8.25 35.79 -24.37
CA ARG A 178 -9.02 34.53 -24.37
C ARG A 178 -8.30 33.39 -23.64
N LEU A 179 -6.97 33.30 -23.78
CA LEU A 179 -6.18 32.19 -23.26
C LEU A 179 -5.64 32.42 -21.84
N ALA A 180 -5.51 33.68 -21.42
CA ALA A 180 -4.96 34.04 -20.11
C ALA A 180 -5.63 33.31 -18.92
N PRO A 181 -6.97 33.15 -18.86
CA PRO A 181 -7.59 32.41 -17.77
C PRO A 181 -7.15 30.93 -17.71
N LYS A 182 -6.98 30.29 -18.88
CA LYS A 182 -6.53 28.89 -18.96
C LYS A 182 -5.06 28.75 -18.56
N MET A 183 -4.22 29.69 -18.98
CA MET A 183 -2.81 29.74 -18.57
C MET A 183 -2.66 29.92 -17.06
N ALA A 184 -3.43 30.84 -16.47
CA ALA A 184 -3.42 31.08 -15.02
C ALA A 184 -3.95 29.87 -14.23
N ALA A 185 -4.95 29.15 -14.76
CA ALA A 185 -5.42 27.91 -14.16
C ALA A 185 -4.32 26.83 -14.15
N LEU A 186 -3.57 26.68 -15.24
CA LEU A 186 -2.43 25.76 -15.29
C LEU A 186 -1.33 26.11 -14.28
N ASP A 187 -1.02 27.41 -14.11
CA ASP A 187 -0.06 27.83 -13.08
C ASP A 187 -0.54 27.47 -11.68
N THR A 188 -1.82 27.67 -11.40
CA THR A 188 -2.43 27.32 -10.12
C THR A 188 -2.32 25.81 -9.85
N LEU A 189 -2.53 24.98 -10.89
CA LEU A 189 -2.32 23.53 -10.78
C LEU A 189 -0.87 23.18 -10.49
N VAL A 190 0.09 23.82 -11.17
CA VAL A 190 1.51 23.56 -10.94
C VAL A 190 1.94 23.95 -9.53
N VAL A 191 1.48 25.10 -9.03
CA VAL A 191 1.75 25.53 -7.65
C VAL A 191 1.18 24.52 -6.65
N GLY A 192 -0.07 24.10 -6.84
CA GLY A 192 -0.69 23.07 -5.99
C GLY A 192 0.06 21.74 -6.05
N MET A 193 0.52 21.32 -7.23
CA MET A 193 1.35 20.12 -7.38
C MET A 193 2.67 20.21 -6.61
N ILE A 194 3.36 21.36 -6.61
CA ILE A 194 4.61 21.58 -5.86
C ILE A 194 4.35 21.43 -4.36
N GLU A 195 3.37 22.15 -3.84
CA GLU A 195 3.04 22.14 -2.41
C GLU A 195 2.67 20.73 -1.94
N ARG A 196 1.79 20.06 -2.70
CA ARG A 196 1.32 18.71 -2.39
C ARG A 196 2.41 17.67 -2.49
N THR A 197 3.19 17.65 -3.57
CA THR A 197 4.28 16.66 -3.71
C THR A 197 5.34 16.81 -2.63
N THR A 198 5.70 18.04 -2.25
CA THR A 198 6.70 18.30 -1.20
C THR A 198 6.21 17.85 0.17
N LYS A 199 4.96 18.19 0.52
CA LYS A 199 4.36 17.81 1.80
C LYS A 199 4.09 16.31 1.86
N ASP A 200 3.36 15.79 0.87
CA ASP A 200 2.85 14.43 0.88
C ASP A 200 4.03 13.43 0.75
N SER A 201 5.10 13.73 0.02
CA SER A 201 6.27 12.83 -0.05
C SER A 201 6.97 12.68 1.32
N ALA A 202 7.14 13.79 2.05
CA ALA A 202 7.77 13.79 3.37
C ALA A 202 6.91 13.04 4.38
N GLU A 203 5.60 13.29 4.36
CA GLU A 203 4.63 12.62 5.23
C GLU A 203 4.57 11.11 4.94
N ALA A 204 4.55 10.72 3.66
CA ALA A 204 4.58 9.32 3.24
C ALA A 204 5.79 8.57 3.81
N TRP A 205 6.97 9.21 3.77
CA TRP A 205 8.20 8.60 4.26
C TRP A 205 8.21 8.44 5.79
N GLN A 206 7.63 9.41 6.51
CA GLN A 206 7.45 9.32 7.96
C GLN A 206 6.50 8.18 8.34
N ILE A 207 5.35 8.07 7.67
CA ILE A 207 4.37 7.00 7.88
C ILE A 207 5.00 5.64 7.57
N LEU A 208 5.69 5.52 6.44
CA LEU A 208 6.36 4.29 6.01
C LEU A 208 7.42 3.82 7.02
N THR A 209 8.23 4.75 7.55
CA THR A 209 9.25 4.45 8.56
C THR A 209 8.60 3.97 9.86
N ARG A 210 7.54 4.64 10.32
CA ARG A 210 6.79 4.22 11.51
C ARG A 210 6.13 2.85 11.33
N LEU A 211 5.57 2.59 10.15
CA LEU A 211 5.01 1.28 9.80
C LEU A 211 6.09 0.19 9.85
N GLN A 212 7.23 0.41 9.22
CA GLN A 212 8.35 -0.54 9.26
C GLN A 212 8.78 -0.85 10.70
N VAL A 213 8.92 0.16 11.56
CA VAL A 213 9.28 -0.03 12.97
C VAL A 213 8.23 -0.85 13.71
N ALA A 214 6.95 -0.53 13.53
CA ALA A 214 5.83 -1.27 14.14
C ALA A 214 5.82 -2.75 13.69
N LEU A 215 6.07 -3.02 12.41
CA LEU A 215 6.13 -4.37 11.86
C LEU A 215 7.33 -5.17 12.35
N ASN A 216 8.52 -4.57 12.37
CA ASN A 216 9.71 -5.19 12.91
C ASN A 216 9.50 -5.59 14.38
N LYS A 217 8.87 -4.72 15.18
CA LYS A 217 8.54 -4.99 16.58
C LYS A 217 7.50 -6.10 16.73
N GLN A 218 6.39 -6.04 16.00
CA GLN A 218 5.27 -6.98 16.15
C GLN A 218 5.63 -8.39 15.68
N PHE A 219 6.35 -8.52 14.57
CA PHE A 219 6.60 -9.80 13.91
C PHE A 219 8.07 -10.24 14.00
N ASN A 220 8.88 -9.56 14.82
CA ASN A 220 10.32 -9.81 15.00
C ASN A 220 11.08 -9.87 13.65
N LEU A 221 10.80 -8.89 12.78
CA LEU A 221 11.43 -8.78 11.46
C LEU A 221 12.67 -7.89 11.53
N LYS A 222 13.53 -8.00 10.52
CA LYS A 222 14.75 -7.20 10.35
C LYS A 222 14.73 -6.42 9.03
N LEU A 223 13.57 -5.87 8.69
CA LEU A 223 13.42 -5.07 7.47
C LEU A 223 14.21 -3.76 7.65
N GLN A 224 14.91 -3.33 6.61
CA GLN A 224 15.60 -2.04 6.53
C GLN A 224 15.11 -1.29 5.30
N LEU A 225 14.72 -0.03 5.48
CA LEU A 225 14.38 0.87 4.39
C LEU A 225 15.63 1.69 4.03
N GLU A 226 15.93 1.74 2.74
CA GLU A 226 16.99 2.58 2.20
C GLU A 226 16.36 3.63 1.30
N ARG A 227 16.54 4.91 1.64
CA ARG A 227 16.20 6.02 0.75
C ARG A 227 17.43 6.31 -0.10
N LYS A 228 17.37 6.00 -1.38
CA LYS A 228 18.43 6.39 -2.30
C LYS A 228 18.25 7.85 -2.65
N GLU A 229 19.24 8.67 -2.31
CA GLU A 229 19.27 10.03 -2.81
C GLU A 229 19.38 9.99 -4.34
N PRO A 230 18.59 10.81 -5.06
CA PRO A 230 18.66 10.85 -6.51
C PRO A 230 20.07 11.29 -6.92
N VAL A 231 20.75 10.47 -7.73
CA VAL A 231 22.03 10.83 -8.33
C VAL A 231 21.78 12.06 -9.21
N HIS A 232 22.22 13.23 -8.74
CA HIS A 232 22.22 14.43 -9.54
C HIS A 232 23.19 14.21 -10.71
N GLN A 233 22.65 13.84 -11.87
CA GLN A 233 23.39 13.92 -13.12
C GLN A 233 23.59 15.41 -13.40
N THR A 234 24.77 15.90 -13.02
CA THR A 234 25.34 17.21 -13.38
C THR A 234 25.38 17.40 -14.87
#